data_AF-A0A954ICV2-F1
#
_entry.id   AF-A0A954ICV2-F1
#
_cell.length_a   1.000
_cell.length_b   1.000
_cell.length_c   1.000
_cell.angle_alpha   90.00
_cell.angle_beta   90.00
_cell.angle_gamma   90.00
#
_symmetry.space_group_name_H-M   'P 1'
#
loop_
_entity.id
_entity.type
_entity.pdbx_description
1 polymer ?
#
loop_
_entity_poly.entity_id
_entity_poly.type
_entity_poly.pdbx_seq_one_letter_code
_entity_poly.pdbx_strand_id
1 'polypeptide(L)'
;HSLQWEMIRLGQATIENVDLHHPRNVITRCIGPDPDVRPDLEGPFPVFANDAYVICSDGLTNHVSDSEIGQIVSCLPVAESCRLLINLANCRGGSDNSTVVVVHVDDYPQQNGEAAVDPMAQDFPVSTPRRGRKRFHFGAFISVPGGIACEVFAWRYFQRDELTVATVLAITGGLLWIISYLFVKLASAASPATPSSMSETPLEIPVLSQENGPPYRTADARPTATLTDLLAQIQSELIQAARDGAWVVDFDEVATLGKQAAAAQKAGKIDRVMHARGKAIDLLMKELYALRGRS
;
A
#
# COMPACT_ATOMS: atom_id res chain seq x y z
N HIS A 1 4.06 5.00 2.62
CA HIS A 1 4.17 5.36 1.19
C HIS A 1 3.02 6.28 0.78
N SER A 2 3.17 7.60 0.98
CA SER A 2 2.20 8.58 0.48
C SER A 2 2.62 9.12 -0.89
N LEU A 3 1.65 9.60 -1.67
CA LEU A 3 1.88 10.23 -2.98
C LEU A 3 2.89 11.38 -2.88
N GLN A 4 2.74 12.22 -1.86
CA GLN A 4 3.65 13.32 -1.58
C GLN A 4 5.10 12.84 -1.34
N TRP A 5 5.26 11.77 -0.55
CA TRP A 5 6.58 11.20 -0.29
C TRP A 5 7.24 10.63 -1.54
N GLU A 6 6.45 9.99 -2.42
CA GLU A 6 6.97 9.47 -3.69
C GLU A 6 7.39 10.61 -4.63
N MET A 7 6.67 11.73 -4.66
CA MET A 7 7.07 12.92 -5.42
C MET A 7 8.38 13.53 -4.89
N ILE A 8 8.57 13.60 -3.56
CA ILE A 8 9.83 14.02 -2.96
C ILE A 8 10.96 13.06 -3.34
N ARG A 9 10.72 11.76 -3.18
CA ARG A 9 11.70 10.70 -3.49
C ARG A 9 12.17 10.73 -4.94
N LEU A 10 11.26 11.02 -5.88
CA LEU A 10 11.56 11.12 -7.31
C LEU A 10 12.19 12.48 -7.70
N GLY A 11 12.42 13.38 -6.73
CA GLY A 11 12.95 14.72 -6.96
C GLY A 11 11.99 15.66 -7.68
N GLN A 12 10.70 15.31 -7.73
CA GLN A 12 9.65 16.10 -8.37
C GLN A 12 9.09 17.21 -7.46
N ALA A 13 9.35 17.12 -6.16
CA ALA A 13 9.04 18.14 -5.18
C ALA A 13 10.08 18.16 -4.05
N THR A 14 10.18 19.26 -3.30
CA THR A 14 10.97 19.34 -2.05
C THR A 14 10.04 19.33 -0.85
N ILE A 15 10.52 18.97 0.35
CA ILE A 15 9.72 18.96 1.59
C ILE A 15 8.99 20.31 1.80
N GLU A 16 9.64 21.41 1.41
CA GLU A 16 9.12 22.77 1.50
C GLU A 16 8.12 23.15 0.39
N ASN A 17 8.24 22.53 -0.79
CA ASN A 17 7.44 22.83 -1.99
C ASN A 17 6.40 21.75 -2.33
N VAL A 18 6.21 20.74 -1.47
CA VAL A 18 5.12 19.78 -1.64
C VAL A 18 3.80 20.51 -1.46
N ASP A 19 3.15 20.74 -2.59
CA ASP A 19 1.97 21.57 -2.71
C ASP A 19 0.82 21.07 -1.82
N LEU A 20 0.20 21.97 -1.04
CA LEU A 20 -0.92 21.68 -0.14
C LEU A 20 -2.16 21.17 -0.89
N HIS A 21 -2.22 21.36 -2.20
CA HIS A 21 -3.28 20.88 -3.07
C HIS A 21 -3.24 19.38 -3.36
N HIS A 22 -2.12 18.69 -3.08
CA HIS A 22 -2.05 17.23 -3.23
C HIS A 22 -2.47 16.54 -1.93
N PRO A 23 -3.41 15.58 -1.96
CA PRO A 23 -3.88 14.90 -0.76
C PRO A 23 -2.75 14.07 -0.10
N ARG A 24 -2.47 14.33 1.19
CA ARG A 24 -1.47 13.59 2.00
C ARG A 24 -1.81 12.10 2.18
N ASN A 25 -3.09 11.77 2.14
CA ASN A 25 -3.60 10.44 2.52
C ASN A 25 -3.69 9.46 1.34
N VAL A 26 -3.16 9.83 0.16
CA VAL A 26 -3.11 8.90 -0.98
C VAL A 26 -1.95 7.95 -0.79
N ILE A 27 -2.27 6.71 -0.44
CA ILE A 27 -1.31 5.62 -0.29
C ILE A 27 -0.99 5.04 -1.67
N THR A 28 0.28 5.02 -2.04
CA THR A 28 0.74 4.51 -3.35
C THR A 28 1.11 3.03 -3.33
N ARG A 29 1.18 2.41 -2.14
CA ARG A 29 1.51 1.00 -1.96
C ARG A 29 0.85 0.46 -0.68
N CYS A 30 0.09 -0.62 -0.81
CA CYS A 30 -0.51 -1.33 0.31
C CYS A 30 -0.61 -2.83 -0.01
N ILE A 31 -0.83 -3.64 1.03
CA ILE A 31 -1.06 -5.08 0.88
C ILE A 31 -2.51 -5.30 0.49
N GLY A 32 -2.76 -6.12 -0.54
CA GLY A 32 -4.12 -6.56 -0.93
C GLY A 32 -4.49 -6.34 -2.40
N PRO A 33 -4.46 -5.10 -2.93
CA PRO A 33 -4.98 -4.83 -4.28
C PRO A 33 -4.10 -5.39 -5.40
N ASP A 34 -2.78 -5.44 -5.19
CA ASP A 34 -1.82 -6.00 -6.14
C ASP A 34 -1.35 -7.38 -5.67
N PRO A 35 -1.11 -8.34 -6.59
CA PRO A 35 -0.63 -9.68 -6.24
C PRO A 35 0.81 -9.66 -5.71
N ASP A 36 1.59 -8.65 -6.08
CA ASP A 36 2.98 -8.47 -5.66
C ASP A 36 3.15 -7.11 -4.97
N VAL A 37 3.71 -7.12 -3.76
CA VAL A 37 4.13 -5.90 -3.04
C VAL A 37 5.63 -5.94 -2.86
N ARG A 38 6.30 -4.83 -3.20
CA ARG A 38 7.72 -4.64 -2.90
C ARG A 38 7.84 -3.88 -1.59
N PRO A 39 8.20 -4.49 -0.46
CA PRO A 39 8.51 -3.74 0.76
C PRO A 39 9.80 -2.95 0.57
N ASP A 40 9.91 -1.81 1.23
CA ASP A 40 11.19 -1.13 1.38
C ASP A 40 11.92 -1.83 2.54
N LEU A 41 13.13 -2.31 2.26
CA LEU A 41 14.01 -2.96 3.24
C LEU A 41 15.21 -2.05 3.47
N GLU A 42 15.39 -1.62 4.71
CA GLU A 42 16.50 -0.78 5.13
C GLU A 42 17.22 -1.43 6.31
N GLY A 43 18.55 -1.25 6.36
CA GLY A 43 19.43 -1.87 7.35
C GLY A 43 20.20 -3.09 6.82
N PRO A 44 20.82 -3.88 7.72
CA PRO A 44 20.81 -3.70 9.17
C PRO A 44 21.50 -2.40 9.62
N PHE A 45 20.92 -1.75 10.63
CA PHE A 45 21.52 -0.58 11.29
C PHE A 45 22.17 -1.01 12.59
N PRO A 46 23.30 -0.39 13.01
CA PRO A 46 23.85 -0.64 14.33
C PRO A 46 22.84 -0.22 15.40
N VAL A 47 22.66 -1.09 16.39
CA VAL A 47 21.80 -0.85 17.57
C VAL A 47 22.72 -0.62 18.76
N PHE A 48 22.47 0.47 19.50
CA PHE A 48 23.23 0.82 20.69
C PHE A 48 22.37 0.73 21.95
N ALA A 49 23.04 0.55 23.09
CA ALA A 49 22.38 0.61 24.38
C ALA A 49 21.76 2.02 24.59
N ASN A 50 20.55 2.04 25.13
CA ASN A 50 19.67 3.20 25.29
C ASN A 50 19.10 3.79 23.99
N ASP A 51 19.17 3.06 22.86
CA ASP A 51 18.41 3.45 21.67
C ASP A 51 16.91 3.27 21.91
N ALA A 52 16.12 4.21 21.39
CA ALA A 52 14.66 4.14 21.42
C ALA A 52 14.10 4.17 20.00
N TYR A 53 13.30 3.15 19.67
CA TYR A 53 12.62 3.04 18.39
C TYR A 53 11.12 3.30 18.56
N VAL A 54 10.56 4.09 17.65
CA VAL A 54 9.14 4.41 17.61
C VAL A 54 8.57 3.95 16.28
N ILE A 55 7.53 3.12 16.34
CA ILE A 55 6.73 2.72 15.19
C ILE A 55 5.32 3.24 15.45
N CYS A 56 4.78 4.02 14.53
CA CYS A 56 3.46 4.60 14.68
C CYS A 56 2.69 4.63 13.35
N SER A 57 1.37 4.70 13.44
CA SER A 57 0.52 5.07 12.30
C SER A 57 0.60 6.57 12.02
N ASP A 58 0.21 6.96 10.82
CA ASP A 58 0.00 8.35 10.41
C ASP A 58 -1.01 9.10 11.29
N GLY A 59 -1.95 8.39 11.91
CA GLY A 59 -2.82 8.93 12.95
C GLY A 59 -2.07 9.66 14.08
N LEU A 60 -0.86 9.22 14.45
CA LEU A 60 -0.02 9.96 15.42
C LEU A 60 0.66 11.18 14.78
N THR A 61 1.41 10.96 13.70
CA THR A 61 2.31 11.98 13.12
C THR A 61 1.57 13.14 12.47
N ASN A 62 0.28 12.98 12.19
CA ASN A 62 -0.59 14.08 11.78
C ASN A 62 -0.83 15.11 12.90
N HIS A 63 -0.73 14.71 14.18
CA HIS A 63 -1.04 15.55 15.35
C HIS A 63 0.18 15.85 16.22
N VAL A 64 1.19 14.99 16.20
CA VAL A 64 2.39 15.09 17.05
C VAL A 64 3.63 15.11 16.16
N SER A 65 4.49 16.10 16.36
CA SER A 65 5.70 16.27 15.56
C SER A 65 6.84 15.33 16.00
N ASP A 66 7.75 15.02 15.08
CA ASP A 66 8.89 14.13 15.35
C ASP A 66 9.76 14.60 16.54
N SER A 67 9.92 15.91 16.71
CA SER A 67 10.67 16.48 17.84
C SER A 67 9.97 16.23 19.18
N GLU A 68 8.64 16.36 19.23
CA GLU A 68 7.84 16.06 20.41
C GLU A 68 7.88 14.57 20.73
N ILE A 69 7.77 13.71 19.70
CA ILE A 69 7.90 12.25 19.86
C ILE A 69 9.24 11.91 20.49
N GLY A 70 10.34 12.45 19.95
CA GLY A 70 11.68 12.24 20.47
C GLY A 70 11.84 12.71 21.92
N GLN A 71 11.33 13.89 22.27
CA GLN A 71 11.39 14.42 23.63
C GLN A 71 10.59 13.55 24.61
N ILE A 72 9.39 13.15 24.26
CA ILE A 72 8.52 12.34 25.11
C ILE A 72 9.17 10.98 25.38
N VAL A 73 9.62 10.30 24.33
CA VAL A 73 10.21 8.97 24.43
C VAL A 73 11.55 8.99 25.17
N SER A 74 12.32 10.08 25.08
CA SER A 74 13.59 10.21 25.81
C SER A 74 13.42 10.53 27.30
N CYS A 75 12.29 11.12 27.70
CA CYS A 75 12.09 11.61 29.07
C CYS A 75 11.23 10.68 29.94
N LEU A 76 10.43 9.80 29.33
CA LEU A 76 9.42 9.00 30.03
C LEU A 76 9.61 7.51 29.81
N PRO A 77 9.20 6.67 30.78
CA PRO A 77 9.14 5.22 30.59
C PRO A 77 8.25 4.84 29.41
N VAL A 78 8.61 3.77 28.69
CA VAL A 78 7.95 3.29 27.46
C VAL A 78 6.42 3.30 27.54
N ALA A 79 5.84 2.77 28.62
CA ALA A 79 4.40 2.70 28.78
C ALA A 79 3.73 4.08 28.95
N GLU A 80 4.39 5.01 29.64
CA GLU A 80 3.91 6.37 29.85
C GLU A 80 4.05 7.19 28.57
N SER A 81 5.17 7.03 27.85
CA SER A 81 5.39 7.62 26.53
C SER A 81 4.28 7.25 25.56
N CYS A 82 3.96 5.96 25.42
CA CYS A 82 2.86 5.50 24.56
C CYS A 82 1.53 6.15 24.94
N ARG A 83 1.19 6.18 26.24
CA ARG A 83 -0.08 6.78 26.71
C ARG A 83 -0.13 8.29 26.43
N LEU A 84 0.96 9.00 26.70
CA LEU A 84 1.03 10.44 26.49
C LEU A 84 0.91 10.79 25.00
N LEU A 85 1.59 10.05 24.12
CA LEU A 85 1.52 10.24 22.67
C LEU A 85 0.09 10.07 22.13
N ILE A 86 -0.60 9.01 22.56
CA ILE A 86 -2.00 8.77 22.16
C ILE A 86 -2.92 9.87 22.71
N ASN A 87 -2.76 10.25 23.98
CA ASN A 87 -3.56 11.33 24.57
C ASN A 87 -3.35 12.66 23.85
N LEU A 88 -2.09 12.99 23.51
CA LEU A 88 -1.76 14.22 22.80
C LEU A 88 -2.40 14.24 21.40
N ALA A 89 -2.34 13.13 20.66
CA ALA A 89 -3.01 13.01 19.37
C ALA A 89 -4.53 13.19 19.48
N ASN A 90 -5.15 12.57 20.48
CA ASN A 90 -6.59 12.71 20.74
C ASN A 90 -6.97 14.14 21.11
N CYS A 91 -6.21 14.79 22.01
CA CYS A 91 -6.46 16.17 22.44
C CYS A 91 -6.35 17.18 21.29
N ARG A 92 -5.49 16.92 20.31
CA ARG A 92 -5.26 17.81 19.16
C ARG A 92 -6.22 17.59 18.00
N GLY A 93 -7.03 16.55 18.06
CA GLY A 93 -7.64 16.06 16.83
C GLY A 93 -8.27 14.70 17.03
N GLY A 94 -7.43 13.67 17.09
CA GLY A 94 -7.90 12.30 16.93
C GLY A 94 -8.63 12.13 15.61
N SER A 95 -8.16 12.78 14.54
CA SER A 95 -8.80 12.73 13.21
C SER A 95 -8.69 11.35 12.55
N ASP A 96 -7.84 10.48 13.09
CA ASP A 96 -7.62 9.13 12.60
C ASP A 96 -7.17 8.20 13.75
N ASN A 97 -7.20 6.89 13.50
CA ASN A 97 -6.75 5.85 14.42
C ASN A 97 -5.24 5.96 14.66
N SER A 98 -4.88 6.22 15.90
CA SER A 98 -3.48 6.32 16.31
C SER A 98 -3.02 5.01 16.94
N THR A 99 -1.99 4.39 16.35
CA THR A 99 -1.28 3.23 16.93
C THR A 99 0.16 3.61 17.15
N VAL A 100 0.73 3.25 18.30
CA VAL A 100 2.11 3.55 18.67
C VAL A 100 2.72 2.35 19.37
N VAL A 101 3.94 2.02 18.97
CA VAL A 101 4.82 1.03 19.59
C VAL A 101 6.14 1.73 19.87
N VAL A 102 6.59 1.69 21.13
CA VAL A 102 7.89 2.20 21.55
C VAL A 102 8.71 1.02 22.07
N VAL A 103 9.94 0.90 21.57
CA VAL A 103 10.92 -0.09 22.00
C VAL A 103 12.12 0.66 22.56
N HIS A 104 12.48 0.38 23.80
CA HIS A 104 13.71 0.87 24.41
C HIS A 104 14.71 -0.27 24.51
N VAL A 105 15.96 -0.03 24.10
CA VAL A 105 17.04 -0.99 24.17
C VAL A 105 17.82 -0.73 25.45
N ASP A 106 17.67 -1.60 26.46
CA ASP A 106 18.37 -1.41 27.73
C ASP A 106 19.87 -1.70 27.62
N ASP A 107 20.20 -2.92 27.18
CA ASP A 107 21.55 -3.35 26.88
C ASP A 107 21.52 -4.19 25.61
N TYR A 108 22.46 -3.93 24.71
CA TYR A 108 22.62 -4.68 23.47
C TYR A 108 24.11 -5.01 23.35
N PRO A 109 24.48 -6.30 23.34
CA PRO A 109 25.89 -6.66 23.29
C PRO A 109 26.49 -6.06 22.01
N GLN A 110 27.41 -5.11 22.20
CA GLN A 110 28.18 -4.58 21.08
C GLN A 110 28.87 -5.77 20.41
N GLN A 111 28.64 -5.95 19.10
CA GLN A 111 29.48 -6.85 18.33
C GLN A 111 30.90 -6.29 18.37
N ASN A 112 31.68 -6.76 19.33
CA ASN A 112 33.06 -6.36 19.57
C ASN A 112 33.90 -6.74 18.36
N GLY A 113 34.05 -5.86 17.39
CA GLY A 113 35.21 -5.77 16.48
C GLY A 113 35.61 -7.00 15.64
N GLU A 114 34.94 -8.14 15.74
CA GLU A 114 35.00 -9.19 14.74
C GLU A 114 34.18 -8.68 13.57
N ALA A 115 34.91 -8.34 12.49
CA ALA A 115 34.38 -7.83 11.24
C ALA A 115 32.96 -8.31 11.05
N ALA A 116 32.00 -7.37 11.10
CA ALA A 116 30.58 -7.64 10.93
C ALA A 116 30.44 -8.72 9.85
N VAL A 117 30.18 -9.96 10.30
CA VAL A 117 29.70 -10.97 9.39
C VAL A 117 28.32 -10.44 9.08
N ASP A 118 28.26 -9.66 8.01
CA ASP A 118 27.01 -9.17 7.47
C ASP A 118 26.08 -10.38 7.44
N PRO A 119 24.99 -10.39 8.21
CA PRO A 119 24.07 -11.52 8.21
C PRO A 119 23.45 -11.73 6.82
N MET A 120 23.60 -10.75 5.90
CA MET A 120 23.28 -10.82 4.48
C MET A 120 24.49 -11.09 3.55
N ALA A 121 25.72 -11.21 4.06
CA ALA A 121 26.87 -11.70 3.29
C ALA A 121 26.88 -13.23 3.15
N GLN A 122 25.99 -13.94 3.85
CA GLN A 122 25.49 -15.18 3.29
C GLN A 122 24.63 -14.79 2.09
N ASP A 123 25.12 -15.10 0.89
CA ASP A 123 24.46 -14.87 -0.40
C ASP A 123 22.99 -15.32 -0.34
N PHE A 124 22.11 -14.45 0.15
CA PHE A 124 20.73 -14.46 -0.31
C PHE A 124 20.88 -14.02 -1.76
N PRO A 125 20.50 -14.85 -2.76
CA PRO A 125 20.48 -14.38 -4.12
C PRO A 125 19.42 -13.28 -4.17
N VAL A 126 19.84 -12.04 -3.89
CA VAL A 126 19.10 -10.85 -4.23
C VAL A 126 19.05 -10.96 -5.74
N SER A 127 17.90 -11.45 -6.19
CA SER A 127 17.49 -11.37 -7.57
C SER A 127 17.40 -9.88 -7.83
N THR A 128 18.53 -9.24 -8.11
CA THR A 128 18.54 -7.92 -8.69
C THR A 128 17.58 -8.04 -9.85
N PRO A 129 16.47 -7.28 -9.88
CA PRO A 129 15.57 -7.36 -11.01
C PRO A 129 16.46 -6.93 -12.16
N ARG A 130 16.83 -7.90 -13.00
CA ARG A 130 17.72 -7.72 -14.14
C ARG A 130 17.07 -6.58 -14.89
N ARG A 131 17.63 -5.36 -14.76
CA ARG A 131 17.00 -4.11 -15.18
C ARG A 131 16.51 -4.40 -16.57
N GLY A 132 15.20 -4.56 -16.72
CA GLY A 132 14.62 -5.15 -17.91
C GLY A 132 15.02 -4.22 -19.01
N ARG A 133 16.10 -4.57 -19.72
CA ARG A 133 16.58 -3.83 -20.86
C ARG A 133 15.43 -4.05 -21.81
N LYS A 134 14.48 -3.11 -21.85
CA LYS A 134 13.37 -3.11 -22.82
C LYS A 134 14.10 -3.43 -24.11
N ARG A 135 13.92 -4.65 -24.62
CA ARG A 135 14.62 -5.11 -25.81
C ARG A 135 14.08 -4.19 -26.86
N PHE A 136 14.81 -3.13 -27.15
CA PHE A 136 14.43 -2.16 -28.14
C PHE A 136 14.50 -2.95 -29.45
N HIS A 137 13.35 -3.40 -29.93
CA HIS A 137 13.24 -4.30 -31.07
C HIS A 137 13.56 -3.49 -32.33
N PHE A 138 14.86 -3.27 -32.57
CA PHE A 138 15.41 -2.46 -33.65
C PHE A 138 14.86 -2.89 -35.02
N GLY A 139 14.54 -4.19 -35.19
CA GLY A 139 13.93 -4.72 -36.41
C GLY A 139 12.53 -4.19 -36.72
N ALA A 140 11.64 -4.08 -35.72
CA ALA A 140 10.26 -3.61 -35.92
C ALA A 140 10.21 -2.09 -36.22
N PHE A 141 11.20 -1.34 -35.73
CA PHE A 141 11.30 0.11 -35.95
C PHE A 141 11.72 0.48 -37.38
N ILE A 142 12.33 -0.45 -38.12
CA ILE A 142 12.79 -0.24 -39.51
C ILE A 142 11.79 -0.80 -40.51
N SER A 143 11.19 -1.96 -40.24
CA SER A 143 10.30 -2.65 -41.18
C SER A 143 8.97 -1.91 -41.42
N VAL A 144 8.40 -1.29 -40.39
CA VAL A 144 7.11 -0.58 -40.49
C VAL A 144 7.20 0.69 -41.35
N PRO A 145 8.11 1.66 -41.07
CA PRO A 145 8.23 2.83 -41.93
C PRO A 145 8.72 2.49 -43.35
N GLY A 146 9.56 1.45 -43.50
CA GLY A 146 9.96 0.93 -44.81
C GLY A 146 8.79 0.38 -45.63
N GLY A 147 7.91 -0.42 -45.02
CA GLY A 147 6.70 -0.95 -45.67
C GLY A 147 5.75 0.16 -46.13
N ILE A 148 5.49 1.14 -45.25
CA ILE A 148 4.65 2.31 -45.57
C ILE A 148 5.24 3.10 -46.75
N ALA A 149 6.56 3.36 -46.74
CA ALA A 149 7.22 4.07 -47.83
C ALA A 149 7.09 3.31 -49.16
N CYS A 150 7.35 1.99 -49.17
CA CYS A 150 7.22 1.16 -50.37
C CYS A 150 5.78 1.19 -50.95
N GLU A 151 4.74 1.14 -50.12
CA GLU A 151 3.35 1.20 -50.58
C GLU A 151 2.97 2.57 -51.15
N VAL A 152 3.42 3.65 -50.49
CA VAL A 152 3.18 5.03 -50.97
C VAL A 152 3.90 5.27 -52.30
N PHE A 153 5.15 4.80 -52.45
CA PHE A 153 5.89 4.91 -53.70
C PHE A 153 5.33 3.99 -54.80
N ALA A 154 4.89 2.77 -54.47
CA ALA A 154 4.21 1.88 -55.41
C ALA A 154 2.94 2.54 -55.99
N TRP A 155 2.12 3.15 -55.14
CA TRP A 155 0.93 3.89 -55.56
C TRP A 155 1.29 5.08 -56.47
N ARG A 156 2.35 5.82 -56.13
CA ARG A 156 2.80 6.97 -56.91
C ARG A 156 3.34 6.58 -58.29
N TYR A 157 4.05 5.46 -58.40
CA TYR A 157 4.57 4.94 -59.67
C TYR A 157 3.47 4.29 -60.51
N PHE A 158 2.47 3.67 -59.87
CA PHE A 158 1.27 3.18 -60.56
C PHE A 158 0.49 4.32 -61.24
N GLN A 159 0.38 5.49 -60.60
CA GLN A 159 -0.22 6.68 -61.22
C GLN A 159 0.60 7.27 -62.39
N ARG A 160 1.82 6.79 -62.64
CA ARG A 160 2.69 7.22 -63.74
C ARG A 160 2.79 6.18 -64.87
N ASP A 161 1.90 5.19 -64.89
CA ASP A 161 1.88 4.07 -65.86
C ASP A 161 3.15 3.19 -65.88
N GLU A 162 4.00 3.27 -64.85
CA GLU A 162 5.19 2.43 -64.68
C GLU A 162 4.88 1.16 -63.88
N LEU A 163 4.13 0.25 -64.52
CA LEU A 163 3.57 -0.96 -63.89
C LEU A 163 4.62 -1.91 -63.29
N THR A 164 5.78 -2.03 -63.93
CA THR A 164 6.86 -2.92 -63.48
C THR A 164 7.51 -2.45 -62.19
N VAL A 165 7.72 -1.14 -62.04
CA VAL A 165 8.31 -0.56 -60.81
C VAL A 165 7.30 -0.61 -59.68
N ALA A 166 6.03 -0.29 -59.97
CA ALA A 166 4.95 -0.34 -58.99
C ALA A 166 4.74 -1.76 -58.42
N THR A 167 4.77 -2.79 -59.26
CA THR A 167 4.60 -4.18 -58.83
C THR A 167 5.75 -4.67 -57.95
N VAL A 168 7.00 -4.34 -58.30
CA VAL A 168 8.17 -4.68 -57.48
C VAL A 168 8.11 -3.99 -56.10
N LEU A 169 7.72 -2.72 -56.05
CA LEU A 169 7.58 -1.98 -54.79
C LEU A 169 6.44 -2.49 -53.91
N ALA A 170 5.31 -2.91 -54.51
CA ALA A 170 4.21 -3.50 -53.77
C ALA A 170 4.59 -4.85 -53.14
N ILE A 171 5.30 -5.71 -53.89
CA ILE A 171 5.78 -7.01 -53.39
C ILE A 171 6.77 -6.81 -52.24
N THR A 172 7.71 -5.87 -52.38
CA THR A 172 8.71 -5.58 -51.32
C THR A 172 8.07 -5.00 -50.06
N GLY A 173 7.11 -4.08 -50.19
CA GLY A 173 6.32 -3.56 -49.07
C GLY A 173 5.56 -4.66 -48.33
N GLY A 174 4.89 -5.54 -49.06
CA GLY A 174 4.19 -6.70 -48.49
C GLY A 174 5.14 -7.65 -47.74
N LEU A 175 6.35 -7.86 -48.25
CA LEU A 175 7.37 -8.70 -47.60
C LEU A 175 7.86 -8.09 -46.28
N LEU A 176 8.02 -6.76 -46.23
CA LEU A 176 8.37 -6.03 -45.00
C LEU A 176 7.27 -6.11 -43.94
N TRP A 177 5.99 -6.10 -44.34
CA TRP A 177 4.86 -6.33 -43.42
C TRP A 177 4.87 -7.73 -42.83
N ILE A 178 5.14 -8.76 -43.64
CA ILE A 178 5.25 -10.15 -43.18
C ILE A 178 6.40 -10.30 -42.18
N ILE A 179 7.57 -9.69 -42.47
CA ILE A 179 8.72 -9.68 -41.55
C ILE A 179 8.35 -8.98 -40.24
N SER A 180 7.69 -7.81 -40.30
CA SER A 180 7.23 -7.08 -39.12
C SER A 180 6.27 -7.92 -38.26
N TYR A 181 5.29 -8.57 -38.90
CA TYR A 181 4.33 -9.45 -38.24
C TYR A 181 4.99 -10.66 -37.59
N LEU A 182 5.95 -11.31 -38.28
CA LEU A 182 6.73 -12.41 -37.73
C LEU A 182 7.52 -11.96 -36.49
N PHE A 183 8.17 -10.80 -36.53
CA PHE A 183 8.88 -10.26 -35.37
C PHE A 183 7.98 -10.03 -34.17
N VAL A 184 6.78 -9.46 -34.37
CA VAL A 184 5.79 -9.25 -33.29
C VAL A 184 5.30 -10.60 -32.75
N LYS A 185 5.03 -11.58 -33.61
CA LYS A 185 4.53 -12.91 -33.21
C LYS A 185 5.60 -13.75 -32.51
N LEU A 186 6.86 -13.67 -32.96
CA LEU A 186 8.01 -14.29 -32.29
C LEU A 186 8.31 -13.61 -30.95
N ALA A 187 8.11 -12.29 -30.85
CA ALA A 187 8.27 -11.56 -29.60
C ALA A 187 7.15 -11.88 -28.60
N SER A 188 5.90 -12.05 -29.05
CA SER A 188 4.80 -12.46 -28.18
C SER A 188 4.89 -13.94 -27.77
N ALA A 189 5.38 -14.82 -28.66
CA ALA A 189 5.69 -16.21 -28.36
C ALA A 189 6.90 -16.39 -27.42
N ALA A 190 7.78 -15.37 -27.32
CA ALA A 190 8.87 -15.29 -26.36
C ALA A 190 8.46 -14.61 -25.03
N SER A 191 7.16 -14.45 -24.78
CA SER A 191 6.67 -14.29 -23.41
C SER A 191 7.00 -15.59 -22.68
N PRO A 192 7.70 -15.56 -21.53
CA PRO A 192 8.02 -16.78 -20.82
C PRO A 192 6.72 -17.49 -20.48
N ALA A 193 6.61 -18.74 -20.92
CA ALA A 193 5.60 -19.65 -20.42
C ALA A 193 5.64 -19.62 -18.90
N THR A 194 4.48 -19.46 -18.27
CA THR A 194 4.27 -19.81 -16.86
C THR A 194 4.80 -21.23 -16.69
N PRO A 195 5.86 -21.49 -15.89
CA PRO A 195 6.32 -22.85 -15.72
C PRO A 195 5.35 -23.55 -14.76
N SER A 196 4.42 -24.30 -15.36
CA SER A 196 3.79 -25.43 -14.70
C SER A 196 4.84 -26.53 -14.52
N SER A 197 5.09 -26.88 -13.26
CA SER A 197 6.02 -27.91 -12.78
C SER A 197 7.50 -27.65 -13.05
N MET A 198 8.28 -27.39 -11.99
CA MET A 198 9.55 -28.08 -11.73
C MET A 198 10.06 -27.77 -10.32
N SER A 199 10.18 -28.86 -9.56
CA SER A 199 10.95 -29.10 -8.34
C SER A 199 10.87 -28.05 -7.22
N GLU A 200 10.01 -28.34 -6.25
CA GLU A 200 10.24 -28.03 -4.85
C GLU A 200 11.66 -28.48 -4.47
N THR A 201 12.62 -27.57 -4.50
CA THR A 201 13.63 -27.56 -3.46
C THR A 201 13.16 -26.47 -2.51
N PRO A 202 12.54 -26.83 -1.37
CA PRO A 202 12.19 -25.85 -0.37
C PRO A 202 13.46 -25.08 -0.05
N LEU A 203 13.38 -23.75 -0.10
CA LEU A 203 14.37 -22.89 0.52
C LEU A 203 14.59 -23.42 1.94
N GLU A 204 15.80 -23.89 2.24
CA GLU A 204 16.21 -24.15 3.62
C GLU A 204 16.29 -22.80 4.32
N ILE A 205 15.14 -22.34 4.80
CA ILE A 205 15.03 -21.27 5.78
C ILE A 205 15.78 -21.79 7.01
N PRO A 206 16.75 -21.04 7.56
CA PRO A 206 17.38 -21.42 8.82
C PRO A 206 16.26 -21.68 9.83
N VAL A 207 16.18 -22.92 10.32
CA VAL A 207 15.26 -23.26 11.40
C VAL A 207 15.76 -22.51 12.62
N LEU A 208 15.23 -21.30 12.83
CA LEU A 208 15.15 -20.71 14.17
C LEU A 208 14.50 -21.78 15.04
N SER A 209 15.29 -22.25 16.00
CA SER A 209 14.98 -23.32 16.96
C SER A 209 13.48 -23.46 17.21
N GLN A 210 12.96 -24.63 16.83
CA GLN A 210 11.61 -25.10 17.08
C GLN A 210 11.25 -24.98 18.57
N GLU A 211 10.65 -23.87 18.97
CA GLU A 211 9.73 -23.81 20.09
C GLU A 211 8.56 -22.87 19.77
N ASN A 212 7.70 -23.27 18.83
CA ASN A 212 6.33 -22.76 18.59
C ASN A 212 6.11 -21.91 17.32
N GLY A 213 5.79 -22.60 16.21
CA GLY A 213 4.88 -22.12 15.16
C GLY A 213 5.48 -21.33 13.98
N PRO A 214 4.76 -21.24 12.83
CA PRO A 214 5.18 -20.46 11.68
C PRO A 214 5.27 -18.95 12.00
N PRO A 215 6.14 -18.18 11.30
CA PRO A 215 6.43 -16.77 11.62
C PRO A 215 5.24 -15.82 11.44
N TYR A 216 4.21 -16.26 10.71
CA TYR A 216 2.96 -15.54 10.56
C TYR A 216 1.89 -16.22 11.38
N ARG A 217 1.37 -15.48 12.36
CA ARG A 217 0.21 -15.88 13.15
C ARG A 217 -1.04 -15.34 12.46
N THR A 218 -1.82 -16.22 11.84
CA THR A 218 -3.19 -15.88 11.45
C THR A 218 -4.05 -15.86 12.71
N ALA A 219 -4.44 -14.66 13.14
CA ALA A 219 -5.45 -14.50 14.17
C ALA A 219 -6.81 -14.43 13.48
N ASP A 220 -7.65 -15.42 13.71
CA ASP A 220 -9.05 -15.42 13.29
C ASP A 220 -9.76 -14.33 14.11
N ALA A 221 -9.87 -13.11 13.56
CA ALA A 221 -10.58 -12.00 14.17
C ALA A 221 -12.10 -12.24 14.06
N ARG A 222 -12.60 -13.21 14.83
CA ARG A 222 -14.02 -13.50 14.89
C ARG A 222 -14.71 -12.46 15.76
N PRO A 223 -15.74 -11.76 15.26
CA PRO A 223 -16.47 -10.81 16.06
C PRO A 223 -17.08 -11.52 17.28
N THR A 224 -16.76 -11.03 18.47
CA THR A 224 -17.19 -11.57 19.75
C THR A 224 -18.43 -10.84 20.28
N ALA A 225 -19.17 -11.49 21.19
CA ALA A 225 -20.30 -10.86 21.87
C ALA A 225 -19.87 -9.58 22.62
N THR A 226 -18.69 -9.59 23.22
CA THR A 226 -18.09 -8.41 23.88
C THR A 226 -17.98 -7.21 22.94
N LEU A 227 -17.56 -7.43 21.69
CA LEU A 227 -17.48 -6.35 20.70
C LEU A 227 -18.87 -5.83 20.32
N THR A 228 -19.87 -6.71 20.21
CA THR A 228 -21.25 -6.26 19.93
C THR A 228 -21.86 -5.44 21.07
N ASP A 229 -21.50 -5.76 22.32
CA ASP A 229 -21.96 -5.02 23.50
C ASP A 229 -21.24 -3.67 23.62
N LEU A 230 -19.94 -3.62 23.33
CA LEU A 230 -19.18 -2.37 23.26
C LEU A 230 -19.77 -1.42 22.22
N LEU A 231 -20.09 -1.92 21.02
CA LEU A 231 -20.75 -1.11 20.00
C LEU A 231 -22.14 -0.63 20.43
N ALA A 232 -22.86 -1.42 21.22
CA ALA A 232 -24.14 -1.01 21.78
C ALA A 232 -23.98 0.15 22.77
N GLN A 233 -22.95 0.08 23.60
CA GLN A 233 -22.61 1.14 24.55
C GLN A 233 -22.21 2.42 23.80
N ILE A 234 -21.27 2.35 22.86
CA ILE A 234 -20.82 3.50 22.06
C ILE A 234 -22.00 4.16 21.34
N GLN A 235 -22.87 3.37 20.71
CA GLN A 235 -24.06 3.88 20.05
C GLN A 235 -24.97 4.64 21.04
N SER A 236 -25.15 4.12 22.25
CA SER A 236 -26.01 4.75 23.27
C SER A 236 -25.41 6.06 23.78
N GLU A 237 -24.11 6.08 24.03
CA GLU A 237 -23.37 7.28 24.44
C GLU A 237 -23.41 8.36 23.36
N LEU A 238 -23.22 7.99 22.09
CA LEU A 238 -23.32 8.93 20.97
C LEU A 238 -24.74 9.48 20.78
N ILE A 239 -25.78 8.66 20.97
CA ILE A 239 -27.18 9.14 20.93
C ILE A 239 -27.42 10.16 22.06
N GLN A 240 -26.91 9.89 23.25
CA GLN A 240 -27.04 10.81 24.38
C GLN A 240 -26.31 12.12 24.10
N ALA A 241 -25.05 12.06 23.67
CA ALA A 241 -24.28 13.23 23.28
C ALA A 241 -24.93 14.03 22.13
N ALA A 242 -25.53 13.34 21.16
CA ALA A 242 -26.23 13.97 20.06
C ALA A 242 -27.49 14.74 20.51
N ARG A 243 -28.22 14.20 21.50
CA ARG A 243 -29.37 14.89 22.10
C ARG A 243 -28.92 16.09 22.93
N ASP A 244 -27.91 15.91 23.77
CA ASP A 244 -27.40 16.94 24.66
C ASP A 244 -26.77 18.11 23.87
N GLY A 245 -26.10 17.79 22.76
CA GLY A 245 -25.50 18.75 21.85
C GLY A 245 -26.44 19.29 20.77
N ALA A 246 -27.71 18.88 20.76
CA ALA A 246 -28.70 19.26 19.75
C ALA A 246 -28.23 19.05 18.29
N TRP A 247 -27.60 17.89 18.01
CA TRP A 247 -27.10 17.56 16.67
C TRP A 247 -28.26 17.32 15.70
N VAL A 248 -28.05 17.65 14.41
CA VAL A 248 -29.05 17.47 13.36
C VAL A 248 -28.93 16.06 12.78
N VAL A 249 -29.41 15.07 13.53
CA VAL A 249 -29.36 13.65 13.14
C VAL A 249 -30.78 13.13 12.87
N ASP A 250 -30.94 12.24 11.88
CA ASP A 250 -32.16 11.45 11.73
C ASP A 250 -32.23 10.37 12.82
N PHE A 251 -32.80 10.74 13.96
CA PHE A 251 -32.96 9.84 15.10
C PHE A 251 -33.92 8.68 14.81
N ASP A 252 -34.81 8.79 13.82
CA ASP A 252 -35.73 7.72 13.43
C ASP A 252 -34.99 6.63 12.65
N GLU A 253 -34.07 7.00 11.75
CA GLU A 253 -33.19 6.05 11.07
C GLU A 253 -32.27 5.35 12.09
N VAL A 254 -31.64 6.10 13.00
CA VAL A 254 -30.78 5.55 14.06
C VAL A 254 -31.56 4.57 14.96
N ALA A 255 -32.80 4.91 15.35
CA ALA A 255 -33.65 4.03 16.14
C ALA A 255 -34.05 2.76 15.37
N THR A 256 -34.31 2.86 14.08
CA THR A 256 -34.62 1.72 13.20
C THR A 256 -33.45 0.78 13.10
N LEU A 257 -32.23 1.30 12.88
CA LEU A 257 -30.99 0.52 12.87
C LEU A 257 -30.72 -0.15 14.23
N GLY A 258 -30.98 0.55 15.33
CA GLY A 258 -30.91 -0.03 16.68
C GLY A 258 -31.86 -1.23 16.87
N LYS A 259 -33.11 -1.12 16.39
CA LYS A 259 -34.07 -2.25 16.42
C LYS A 259 -33.61 -3.43 15.56
N GLN A 260 -33.06 -3.15 14.36
CA GLN A 260 -32.52 -4.19 13.47
C GLN A 260 -31.33 -4.91 14.11
N ALA A 261 -30.42 -4.16 14.75
CA ALA A 261 -29.29 -4.73 15.49
C ALA A 261 -29.78 -5.64 16.64
N ALA A 262 -30.74 -5.17 17.45
CA ALA A 262 -31.30 -5.97 18.54
C ALA A 262 -32.00 -7.26 18.06
N ALA A 263 -32.73 -7.19 16.94
CA ALA A 263 -33.35 -8.35 16.33
C ALA A 263 -32.31 -9.34 15.78
N ALA A 264 -31.26 -8.84 15.13
CA ALA A 264 -30.15 -9.66 14.65
C ALA A 264 -29.36 -10.32 15.79
N GLN A 265 -29.18 -9.62 16.91
CA GLN A 265 -28.50 -10.12 18.11
C GLN A 265 -29.29 -11.27 18.74
N LYS A 266 -30.62 -11.15 18.85
CA LYS A 266 -31.50 -12.26 19.27
C LYS A 266 -31.45 -13.46 18.33
N ALA A 267 -31.25 -13.23 17.04
CA ALA A 267 -31.14 -14.27 16.02
C ALA A 267 -29.72 -14.88 15.90
N GLY A 268 -28.75 -14.43 16.71
CA GLY A 268 -27.37 -14.91 16.67
C GLY A 268 -26.58 -14.50 15.41
N LYS A 269 -27.08 -13.53 14.62
CA LYS A 269 -26.47 -13.08 13.37
C LYS A 269 -25.51 -11.91 13.62
N ILE A 270 -24.30 -12.23 14.09
CA ILE A 270 -23.30 -11.24 14.54
C ILE A 270 -22.90 -10.27 13.42
N ASP A 271 -22.76 -10.76 12.20
CA ASP A 271 -22.50 -9.97 10.98
C ASP A 271 -23.51 -8.83 10.80
N ARG A 272 -24.80 -9.13 10.96
CA ARG A 272 -25.88 -8.15 10.83
C ARG A 272 -25.93 -7.18 12.00
N VAL A 273 -25.56 -7.62 13.21
CA VAL A 273 -25.43 -6.73 14.37
C VAL A 273 -24.35 -5.69 14.11
N MET A 274 -23.17 -6.13 13.67
CA MET A 274 -22.05 -5.25 13.36
C MET A 274 -22.42 -4.23 12.29
N HIS A 275 -23.06 -4.69 11.21
CA HIS A 275 -23.45 -3.82 10.11
C HIS A 275 -24.48 -2.76 10.57
N ALA A 276 -25.54 -3.16 11.26
CA ALA A 276 -26.60 -2.24 11.69
C ALA A 276 -26.10 -1.23 12.73
N ARG A 277 -25.32 -1.66 13.73
CA ARG A 277 -24.73 -0.74 14.72
C ARG A 277 -23.68 0.16 14.12
N GLY A 278 -22.81 -0.37 13.25
CA GLY A 278 -21.80 0.41 12.53
C GLY A 278 -22.43 1.52 11.70
N LYS A 279 -23.52 1.22 10.98
CA LYS A 279 -24.25 2.24 10.20
C LYS A 279 -24.90 3.30 11.10
N ALA A 280 -25.45 2.91 12.25
CA ALA A 280 -26.03 3.88 13.20
C ALA A 280 -24.97 4.82 13.78
N ILE A 281 -23.79 4.28 14.13
CA ILE A 281 -22.65 5.06 14.62
C ILE A 281 -22.13 6.00 13.52
N ASP A 282 -22.00 5.52 12.28
CA ASP A 282 -21.56 6.34 11.14
C ASP A 282 -22.45 7.57 10.91
N LEU A 283 -23.78 7.41 11.00
CA LEU A 283 -24.71 8.55 10.90
C LEU A 283 -24.48 9.59 12.01
N LEU A 284 -24.27 9.16 13.25
CA LEU A 284 -24.00 10.04 14.39
C LEU A 284 -22.65 10.74 14.24
N MET A 285 -21.63 10.00 13.80
CA MET A 285 -20.27 10.52 13.63
C MET A 285 -20.16 11.52 12.49
N LYS A 286 -20.90 11.34 11.38
CA LYS A 286 -20.95 12.31 10.28
C LYS A 286 -21.34 13.70 10.73
N GLU A 287 -22.37 13.78 11.59
CA GLU A 287 -22.81 15.08 12.14
C GLU A 287 -21.80 15.64 13.14
N LEU A 288 -21.19 14.81 13.99
CA LEU A 288 -20.12 15.24 14.87
C LEU A 288 -18.93 15.86 14.09
N TYR A 289 -18.53 15.24 13.00
CA TYR A 289 -17.48 15.77 12.12
C TYR A 289 -17.92 17.07 11.44
N ALA A 290 -19.17 17.16 10.97
CA ALA A 290 -19.70 18.37 10.37
C ALA A 290 -19.74 19.55 11.35
N LEU A 291 -20.04 19.30 12.62
CA LEU A 291 -19.99 20.32 13.68
C LEU A 291 -18.56 20.80 13.95
N ARG A 292 -17.59 19.88 13.98
CA ARG A 292 -16.18 20.21 14.20
C ARG A 292 -15.55 20.98 13.03
N GLY A 293 -16.01 20.74 11.81
CA GLY A 293 -15.57 21.51 10.63
C GLY A 293 -16.10 22.94 10.59
N ARG A 294 -17.06 23.31 11.46
CA ARG A 294 -17.66 24.66 11.56
C ARG A 294 -17.08 25.50 12.70
N SER A 295 -16.33 24.89 13.63
CA SER A 295 -15.65 25.55 14.75
C SER A 295 -14.23 25.94 14.40
#